data_AF-A0A1J7BCH4-F1
#
_entry.id   AF-A0A1J7BCH4-F1
#
_cell.length_a   1.000
_cell.length_b   1.000
_cell.length_c   1.000
_cell.angle_alpha   90.00
_cell.angle_beta   90.00
_cell.angle_gamma   90.00
#
_symmetry.space_group_name_H-M   'P 1'
#
loop_
_entity.id
_entity.type
_entity.pdbx_description
1 polymer ?
#
loop_
_entity_poly.entity_id
_entity_poly.type
_entity_poly.pdbx_seq_one_letter_code
_entity_poly.pdbx_strand_id
1 'polypeptide(L)'
;MFRFFDAGQGARQFTELAVAFVLSTVIGLERERRQKSAGMRTHCLVGVGAALFMLVSEHGFNDMLGVTGVALDPSRVAAQIVSGIGFIGGGLIFVRRDAVRGLTTAATIWLTCGVGMACGGGLVLLAIAATLVYFLVVQGYPWLSQRLAPHGTHTTAYQDMELTIRYRPSSGLLGRILEHCTAVGFRVSDVEVLHRREDAEDVTDEESRAEARYERGREPEREAERKGGGAPAERRGSSAVRLRLTGAADPHQLVAQVAEMDGVFAVRAQAAEEEAE
;
A
#
# COMPACT_ATOMS: atom_id res chain seq x y z
N MET A 1 14.63 -19.80 45.19
CA MET A 1 14.44 -20.20 43.78
C MET A 1 13.00 -20.00 43.28
N PHE A 2 11.95 -20.02 44.13
CA PHE A 2 10.54 -19.91 43.70
C PHE A 2 9.94 -18.48 43.58
N ARG A 3 10.70 -17.42 43.84
CA ARG A 3 10.18 -16.03 43.83
C ARG A 3 10.05 -15.37 42.45
N PHE A 4 10.51 -16.02 41.36
CA PHE A 4 10.36 -15.47 40.00
C PHE A 4 8.92 -15.49 39.51
N PHE A 5 8.13 -16.51 39.87
CA PHE A 5 6.76 -16.66 39.36
C PHE A 5 5.74 -15.69 39.99
N ASP A 6 6.05 -15.08 41.14
CA ASP A 6 5.12 -14.18 41.86
C ASP A 6 5.16 -12.72 41.34
N ALA A 7 6.19 -12.33 40.59
CA ALA A 7 6.43 -10.95 40.16
C ALA A 7 5.94 -10.66 38.72
N GLY A 8 4.76 -11.15 38.35
CA GLY A 8 4.21 -10.92 37.01
C GLY A 8 4.81 -11.79 35.89
N GLN A 9 5.46 -12.90 36.26
CA GLN A 9 5.98 -13.90 35.31
C GLN A 9 5.21 -15.23 35.41
N GLY A 10 3.93 -15.15 35.76
CA GLY A 10 3.04 -16.29 35.93
C GLY A 10 2.47 -16.81 34.61
N ALA A 11 1.79 -17.96 34.68
CA ALA A 11 1.12 -18.57 33.52
C ALA A 11 0.09 -17.63 32.87
N ARG A 12 -0.50 -16.72 33.65
CA ARG A 12 -1.43 -15.70 33.16
C ARG A 12 -0.77 -14.78 32.13
N GLN A 13 0.39 -14.22 32.44
CA GLN A 13 1.09 -13.26 31.56
C GLN A 13 1.57 -13.93 30.26
N PHE A 14 2.04 -15.19 30.35
CA PHE A 14 2.35 -15.98 29.17
C PHE A 14 1.11 -16.28 28.32
N THR A 15 -0.04 -16.53 28.96
CA THR A 15 -1.31 -16.72 28.24
C THR A 15 -1.74 -15.44 27.54
N GLU A 16 -1.63 -14.28 28.20
CA GLU A 16 -1.94 -12.96 27.62
C GLU A 16 -1.05 -12.66 26.40
N LEU A 17 0.25 -12.96 26.47
CA LEU A 17 1.17 -12.87 25.32
C LEU A 17 0.80 -13.85 24.20
N ALA A 18 0.47 -15.10 24.54
CA ALA A 18 0.07 -16.11 23.55
C ALA A 18 -1.22 -15.71 22.82
N VAL A 19 -2.21 -15.16 23.55
CA VAL A 19 -3.44 -14.65 22.94
C VAL A 19 -3.14 -13.44 22.05
N ALA A 20 -2.30 -12.50 22.49
CA ALA A 20 -1.86 -11.39 21.67
C ALA A 20 -1.20 -11.86 20.37
N PHE A 21 -0.32 -12.86 20.46
CA PHE A 21 0.34 -13.49 19.31
C PHE A 21 -0.68 -14.09 18.33
N VAL A 22 -1.64 -14.88 18.82
CA VAL A 22 -2.64 -15.54 17.96
C VAL A 22 -3.52 -14.50 17.27
N LEU A 23 -4.12 -13.56 18.02
CA LEU A 23 -5.05 -12.58 17.46
C LEU A 23 -4.39 -11.65 16.45
N SER A 24 -3.20 -11.14 16.77
CA SER A 24 -2.45 -10.26 15.86
C SER A 24 -1.95 -10.99 14.61
N THR A 25 -1.56 -12.26 14.73
CA THR A 25 -1.19 -13.11 13.60
C THR A 25 -2.38 -13.36 12.68
N VAL A 26 -3.56 -13.60 13.26
CA VAL A 26 -4.81 -13.82 12.49
C VAL A 26 -5.18 -12.56 11.69
N ILE A 27 -5.04 -11.37 12.28
CA ILE A 27 -5.20 -10.08 11.55
C ILE A 27 -4.16 -9.99 10.42
N GLY A 28 -2.87 -10.20 10.73
CA GLY A 28 -1.81 -10.09 9.74
C GLY A 28 -1.90 -11.11 8.59
N LEU A 29 -2.45 -12.30 8.84
CA LEU A 29 -2.67 -13.35 7.85
C LEU A 29 -3.73 -12.93 6.82
N GLU A 30 -4.77 -12.26 7.27
CA GLU A 30 -5.76 -11.66 6.39
C GLU A 30 -5.11 -10.58 5.50
N ARG A 31 -4.28 -9.71 6.08
CA ARG A 31 -3.58 -8.64 5.35
C ARG A 31 -2.60 -9.19 4.31
N GLU A 32 -1.85 -10.23 4.67
CA GLU A 32 -0.88 -10.88 3.79
C GLU A 32 -1.57 -11.60 2.62
N ARG A 33 -2.69 -12.29 2.88
CA ARG A 33 -3.51 -12.90 1.82
C ARG A 33 -4.07 -11.88 0.83
N ARG A 34 -4.38 -10.66 1.28
CA ARG A 34 -4.81 -9.55 0.41
C ARG A 34 -3.65 -8.75 -0.20
N GLN A 35 -2.41 -9.24 -0.10
CA GLN A 35 -1.19 -8.60 -0.61
C GLN A 35 -1.03 -7.14 -0.17
N LYS A 36 -1.43 -6.82 1.07
CA LYS A 36 -1.27 -5.48 1.63
C LYS A 36 0.16 -5.31 2.18
N SER A 37 0.64 -4.06 2.25
CA SER A 37 2.08 -3.79 2.50
C SER A 37 2.61 -4.26 3.86
N ALA A 38 1.75 -4.40 4.87
CA ALA A 38 2.09 -5.00 6.16
C ALA A 38 1.36 -6.33 6.33
N GLY A 39 2.13 -7.43 6.41
CA GLY A 39 1.63 -8.80 6.51
C GLY A 39 1.66 -9.36 7.94
N MET A 40 1.80 -10.69 8.07
CA MET A 40 1.74 -11.40 9.34
C MET A 40 2.82 -10.96 10.33
N ARG A 41 4.07 -10.86 9.88
CA ARG A 41 5.22 -10.54 10.75
C ARG A 41 5.05 -9.20 11.44
N THR A 42 4.63 -8.18 10.68
CA THR A 42 4.45 -6.82 11.20
C THR A 42 3.36 -6.78 12.26
N HIS A 43 2.17 -7.32 11.95
CA HIS A 43 1.04 -7.31 12.88
C HIS A 43 1.34 -8.13 14.14
N CYS A 44 1.95 -9.31 13.99
CA CYS A 44 2.38 -10.15 15.10
C CYS A 44 3.32 -9.41 16.06
N LEU A 45 4.38 -8.79 15.53
CA LEU A 45 5.37 -8.08 16.36
C LEU A 45 4.78 -6.86 17.05
N VAL A 46 3.89 -6.12 16.37
CA VAL A 46 3.18 -4.98 16.96
C VAL A 46 2.28 -5.41 18.11
N GLY A 47 1.45 -6.45 17.90
CA GLY A 47 0.52 -6.94 18.93
C GLY A 47 1.25 -7.54 20.15
N VAL A 48 2.25 -8.39 19.92
CA VAL A 48 3.05 -8.99 21.01
C VAL A 48 3.86 -7.93 21.74
N GLY A 49 4.49 -6.99 21.03
CA GLY A 49 5.24 -5.89 21.63
C GLY A 49 4.38 -5.00 22.51
N ALA A 50 3.19 -4.63 22.03
CA ALA A 50 2.24 -3.83 22.81
C ALA A 50 1.76 -4.56 24.07
N ALA A 51 1.46 -5.87 23.97
CA ALA A 51 1.11 -6.69 25.13
C ALA A 51 2.25 -6.77 26.14
N LEU A 52 3.48 -6.97 25.68
CA LEU A 52 4.67 -7.01 26.53
C LEU A 52 4.89 -5.68 27.26
N PHE A 53 4.75 -4.54 26.57
CA PHE A 53 4.91 -3.24 27.20
C PHE A 53 3.83 -2.96 28.27
N MET A 54 2.59 -3.41 28.06
CA MET A 54 1.56 -3.35 29.09
C MET A 54 1.92 -4.18 30.31
N LEU A 55 2.37 -5.43 30.10
CA LEU A 55 2.77 -6.32 31.18
C LEU A 55 3.95 -5.77 31.99
N VAL A 56 4.96 -5.22 31.31
CA VAL A 56 6.10 -4.56 31.94
C VAL A 56 5.63 -3.32 32.72
N SER A 57 4.71 -2.55 32.17
CA SER A 57 4.19 -1.36 32.85
C SER A 57 3.39 -1.69 34.11
N GLU A 58 2.66 -2.81 34.11
CA GLU A 58 1.84 -3.23 35.24
C GLU A 58 2.67 -3.92 36.33
N HIS A 59 3.62 -4.79 35.95
CA HIS A 59 4.30 -5.68 36.89
C HIS A 59 5.78 -5.36 37.12
N GLY A 60 6.42 -4.61 36.21
CA GLY A 60 7.86 -4.38 36.21
C GLY A 60 8.37 -3.46 37.33
N PHE A 61 7.48 -2.78 38.05
CA PHE A 61 7.82 -1.78 39.07
C PHE A 61 7.26 -2.13 40.46
N ASN A 62 6.89 -3.39 40.69
CA ASN A 62 6.29 -3.83 41.96
C ASN A 62 7.18 -3.56 43.19
N ASP A 63 8.51 -3.53 43.03
CA ASP A 63 9.46 -3.21 44.11
C ASP A 63 9.33 -1.75 44.61
N MET A 64 8.67 -0.88 43.86
CA MET A 64 8.41 0.52 44.23
C MET A 64 7.09 0.69 44.99
N LEU A 65 6.25 -0.36 45.07
CA LEU A 65 5.00 -0.33 45.82
C LEU A 65 5.30 -0.19 47.32
N GLY A 66 4.86 0.92 47.93
CA GLY A 66 5.03 1.20 49.35
C GLY A 66 6.15 2.19 49.69
N VAL A 67 6.89 2.70 48.71
CA VAL A 67 7.79 3.84 48.92
C VAL A 67 6.98 5.12 49.13
N THR A 68 7.18 5.79 50.26
CA THR A 68 6.44 7.01 50.61
C THR A 68 6.66 8.09 49.55
N GLY A 69 5.58 8.59 48.95
CA GLY A 69 5.61 9.63 47.91
C GLY A 69 5.72 9.12 46.47
N VAL A 70 5.76 7.80 46.24
CA VAL A 70 5.76 7.20 44.90
C VAL A 70 4.38 6.64 44.57
N ALA A 71 3.78 7.11 43.47
CA ALA A 71 2.55 6.56 42.91
C ALA A 71 2.86 5.90 41.57
N LEU A 72 2.55 4.61 41.43
CA LEU A 72 2.69 3.89 40.17
C LEU A 72 1.49 4.17 39.27
N ASP A 73 1.77 4.48 38.01
CA ASP A 73 0.77 4.81 37.01
C ASP A 73 1.05 4.06 35.69
N PRO A 74 0.48 2.86 35.52
CA PRO A 74 0.65 2.06 34.31
C PRO A 74 0.10 2.73 33.05
N SER A 75 -0.80 3.72 33.19
CA SER A 75 -1.39 4.41 32.04
C SER A 75 -0.37 5.22 31.25
N ARG A 76 0.78 5.57 31.86
CA ARG A 76 1.85 6.33 31.21
C ARG A 76 2.47 5.56 30.05
N VAL A 77 2.81 4.29 30.26
CA VAL A 77 3.36 3.46 29.18
C VAL A 77 2.29 3.23 28.11
N ALA A 78 1.04 2.96 28.52
CA ALA A 78 -0.08 2.83 27.59
C ALA A 78 -0.23 4.06 26.67
N ALA A 79 -0.16 5.28 27.24
CA ALA A 79 -0.21 6.53 26.48
C ALA A 79 0.96 6.66 25.49
N GLN A 80 2.17 6.24 25.89
CA GLN A 80 3.35 6.26 25.02
C GLN A 80 3.28 5.23 23.89
N ILE A 81 2.65 4.06 24.12
CA ILE A 81 2.40 3.08 23.07
C ILE A 81 1.48 3.69 21.99
N VAL A 82 0.37 4.32 22.39
CA VAL A 82 -0.59 4.95 21.46
C VAL A 82 0.07 6.10 20.68
N SER A 83 0.90 6.92 21.35
CA SER A 83 1.66 7.97 20.69
C SER A 83 2.69 7.39 19.69
N GLY A 84 3.47 6.40 20.12
CA GLY A 84 4.54 5.79 19.33
C GLY A 84 4.04 5.08 18.07
N ILE A 85 2.92 4.35 18.16
CA ILE A 85 2.36 3.68 16.98
C ILE A 85 1.83 4.68 15.94
N GLY A 86 1.43 5.89 16.36
CA GLY A 86 1.04 6.98 15.46
C GLY A 86 2.18 7.42 14.53
N PHE A 87 3.41 7.44 15.04
CA PHE A 87 4.60 7.74 14.23
C PHE A 87 4.88 6.65 13.18
N ILE A 88 4.79 5.37 13.57
CA ILE A 88 4.96 4.24 12.63
C ILE A 88 3.84 4.24 11.58
N GLY A 89 2.61 4.54 11.99
CA GLY A 89 1.46 4.69 11.11
C GLY A 89 1.66 5.79 10.07
N GLY A 90 2.19 6.94 10.47
CA GLY A 90 2.57 8.03 9.56
C GLY A 90 3.61 7.60 8.53
N GLY A 91 4.60 6.79 8.93
CA GLY A 91 5.61 6.25 8.01
C GLY A 91 5.08 5.26 6.97
N LEU A 92 3.87 4.71 7.17
CA LEU A 92 3.19 3.83 6.21
C LEU A 92 2.30 4.60 5.23
N ILE A 93 1.96 5.86 5.55
CA ILE A 93 1.12 6.70 4.70
C ILE A 93 2.02 7.44 3.73
N PHE A 94 1.76 7.26 2.44
CA PHE A 94 2.56 7.87 1.39
C PHE A 94 1.66 8.52 0.33
N VAL A 95 2.03 9.71 -0.11
CA VAL A 95 1.27 10.52 -1.08
C VAL A 95 2.07 10.68 -2.35
N ARG A 96 1.49 10.30 -3.49
CA ARG A 96 2.07 10.51 -4.84
C ARG A 96 0.98 10.95 -5.79
N ARG A 97 1.20 12.06 -6.51
CA ARG A 97 0.34 12.56 -7.61
C ARG A 97 -1.16 12.41 -7.30
N ASP A 98 -1.58 13.02 -6.19
CA ASP A 98 -2.98 13.05 -5.70
C ASP A 98 -3.58 11.72 -5.21
N ALA A 99 -2.81 10.65 -5.07
CA ALA A 99 -3.23 9.40 -4.42
C ALA A 99 -2.56 9.23 -3.05
N VAL A 100 -3.37 8.91 -2.02
CA VAL A 100 -2.90 8.59 -0.67
C VAL A 100 -2.95 7.07 -0.48
N ARG A 101 -1.80 6.45 -0.24
CA ARG A 101 -1.68 5.00 0.01
C ARG A 101 -1.32 4.72 1.46
N GLY A 102 -1.73 3.55 1.93
CA GLY A 102 -1.34 3.03 3.24
C GLY A 102 -2.22 3.44 4.43
N LEU A 103 -3.27 4.26 4.21
CA LEU A 103 -4.21 4.68 5.27
C LEU A 103 -4.81 3.47 6.01
N THR A 104 -5.44 2.55 5.29
CA THR A 104 -6.03 1.34 5.86
C THR A 104 -4.97 0.49 6.56
N THR A 105 -3.78 0.34 5.98
CA THR A 105 -2.69 -0.42 6.61
C THR A 105 -2.22 0.21 7.93
N ALA A 106 -2.06 1.54 7.97
CA ALA A 106 -1.73 2.26 9.19
C ALA A 106 -2.82 2.08 10.26
N ALA A 107 -4.09 2.20 9.87
CA ALA A 107 -5.22 1.96 10.77
C ALA A 107 -5.26 0.52 11.32
N THR A 108 -4.96 -0.48 10.49
CA THR A 108 -4.94 -1.89 10.94
C THR A 108 -3.81 -2.19 11.91
N ILE A 109 -2.64 -1.57 11.71
CA ILE A 109 -1.51 -1.67 12.65
C ILE A 109 -1.85 -0.98 13.97
N TRP A 110 -2.48 0.20 13.92
CA TRP A 110 -2.96 0.92 15.10
C TRP A 110 -3.96 0.07 15.90
N LEU A 111 -4.94 -0.53 15.23
CA LEU A 111 -5.91 -1.44 15.87
C LEU A 111 -5.23 -2.66 16.48
N THR A 112 -4.26 -3.26 15.77
CA THR A 112 -3.53 -4.44 16.24
C THR A 112 -2.69 -4.15 17.48
N CYS A 113 -2.11 -2.95 17.54
CA CYS A 113 -1.46 -2.45 18.75
C CYS A 113 -2.46 -2.42 19.92
N GLY A 114 -3.66 -1.85 19.70
CA GLY A 114 -4.74 -1.85 20.69
C GLY A 114 -5.17 -3.25 21.14
N VAL A 115 -5.28 -4.23 20.22
CA VAL A 115 -5.55 -5.64 20.53
C VAL A 115 -4.46 -6.21 21.44
N GLY A 116 -3.20 -5.94 21.14
CA GLY A 116 -2.06 -6.31 21.97
C GLY A 116 -2.12 -5.68 23.37
N MET A 117 -2.40 -4.38 23.45
CA MET A 117 -2.55 -3.68 24.72
C MET A 117 -3.70 -4.25 25.56
N ALA A 118 -4.84 -4.57 24.93
CA ALA A 118 -5.96 -5.19 25.61
C ALA A 118 -5.59 -6.57 26.16
N CYS A 119 -4.85 -7.39 25.40
CA CYS A 119 -4.34 -8.68 25.90
C CYS A 119 -3.40 -8.48 27.09
N GLY A 120 -2.39 -7.61 26.97
CA GLY A 120 -1.41 -7.36 28.03
C GLY A 120 -1.96 -6.65 29.26
N GLY A 121 -3.12 -5.99 29.16
CA GLY A 121 -3.88 -5.47 30.30
C GLY A 121 -4.92 -6.45 30.87
N GLY A 122 -4.91 -7.71 30.44
CA GLY A 122 -5.84 -8.75 30.90
C GLY A 122 -7.26 -8.66 30.33
N LEU A 123 -7.52 -7.76 29.38
CA LEU A 123 -8.81 -7.52 28.74
C LEU A 123 -9.01 -8.37 27.48
N VAL A 124 -8.82 -9.70 27.60
CA VAL A 124 -8.84 -10.64 26.47
C VAL A 124 -10.17 -10.64 25.71
N LEU A 125 -11.30 -10.52 26.40
CA LEU A 125 -12.62 -10.45 25.74
C LEU A 125 -12.75 -9.22 24.83
N LEU A 126 -12.21 -8.07 25.25
CA LEU A 126 -12.18 -6.87 24.41
C LEU A 126 -11.23 -7.04 23.23
N ALA A 127 -10.08 -7.69 23.42
CA ALA A 127 -9.16 -8.01 22.33
C ALA A 127 -9.84 -8.88 21.25
N ILE A 128 -10.53 -9.94 21.66
CA ILE A 128 -11.29 -10.82 20.76
C ILE A 128 -12.40 -10.03 20.06
N ALA A 129 -13.19 -9.24 20.80
CA ALA A 129 -14.27 -8.44 20.22
C ALA A 129 -13.75 -7.45 19.16
N ALA A 130 -12.64 -6.76 19.45
CA ALA A 130 -12.01 -5.84 18.51
C ALA A 130 -11.50 -6.56 17.25
N THR A 131 -10.90 -7.75 17.41
CA THR A 131 -10.51 -8.60 16.27
C THR A 131 -11.72 -9.05 15.44
N LEU A 132 -12.86 -9.39 16.06
CA LEU A 132 -14.08 -9.74 15.32
C LEU A 132 -14.65 -8.54 14.56
N VAL A 133 -14.67 -7.35 15.18
CA VAL A 133 -15.08 -6.11 14.53
C VAL A 133 -14.17 -5.81 13.33
N TYR A 134 -12.85 -5.99 13.47
CA TYR A 134 -11.92 -5.89 12.34
C TYR A 134 -12.35 -6.76 11.14
N PHE A 135 -12.65 -8.03 11.37
CA PHE A 135 -13.08 -8.93 10.30
C PHE A 135 -14.44 -8.54 9.72
N LEU A 136 -15.36 -8.05 10.55
CA LEU A 136 -16.65 -7.53 10.10
C LEU A 136 -16.46 -6.30 9.21
N VAL A 137 -15.54 -5.40 9.53
CA VAL A 137 -15.21 -4.25 8.70
C VAL A 137 -14.61 -4.71 7.36
N VAL A 138 -13.51 -5.47 7.40
CA VAL A 138 -12.73 -5.78 6.19
C VAL A 138 -13.42 -6.78 5.24
N GLN A 139 -14.37 -7.59 5.75
CA GLN A 139 -15.17 -8.51 4.92
C GLN A 139 -16.59 -7.99 4.67
N GLY A 140 -17.19 -7.30 5.65
CA GLY A 140 -18.57 -6.84 5.58
C GLY A 140 -18.75 -5.58 4.75
N TYR A 141 -17.82 -4.61 4.79
CA TYR A 141 -17.96 -3.40 3.98
C TYR A 141 -17.95 -3.66 2.46
N PRO A 142 -17.06 -4.50 1.90
CA PRO A 142 -17.11 -4.84 0.48
C PRO A 142 -18.42 -5.53 0.07
N TRP A 143 -18.98 -6.36 0.93
CA TRP A 143 -20.28 -7.00 0.68
C TRP A 143 -21.44 -6.00 0.79
N LEU A 144 -21.37 -5.10 1.76
CA LEU A 144 -22.39 -4.09 2.00
C LEU A 144 -22.40 -3.04 0.91
N SER A 145 -21.22 -2.62 0.42
CA SER A 145 -21.11 -1.69 -0.71
C SER A 145 -21.71 -2.29 -1.98
N GLN A 146 -21.48 -3.57 -2.25
CA GLN A 146 -22.11 -4.27 -3.38
C GLN A 146 -23.63 -4.37 -3.26
N ARG A 147 -24.19 -4.40 -2.05
CA ARG A 147 -25.65 -4.47 -1.82
C ARG A 147 -26.35 -3.13 -1.76
N LEU A 148 -25.66 -2.11 -1.24
CA LEU A 148 -26.14 -0.73 -1.20
C LEU A 148 -25.87 0.01 -2.51
N ALA A 149 -25.03 -0.54 -3.40
CA ALA A 149 -24.93 -0.10 -4.77
C ALA A 149 -26.35 -0.05 -5.37
N PRO A 150 -26.89 1.16 -5.64
CA PRO A 150 -28.26 1.30 -6.10
C PRO A 150 -28.44 0.51 -7.40
N HIS A 151 -29.32 -0.50 -7.39
CA HIS A 151 -29.78 -1.23 -8.58
C HIS A 151 -30.72 -0.37 -9.44
N GLY A 152 -30.43 0.92 -9.58
CA GLY A 152 -31.44 1.92 -9.92
C GLY A 152 -30.86 3.16 -10.58
N THR A 153 -29.93 3.00 -11.50
CA THR A 153 -29.77 3.95 -12.59
C THR A 153 -29.16 3.20 -13.77
N HIS A 154 -29.94 3.02 -14.84
CA HIS A 154 -29.42 3.01 -16.20
C HIS A 154 -28.79 4.39 -16.49
N THR A 155 -27.80 4.81 -15.71
CA THR A 155 -26.88 5.85 -16.12
C THR A 155 -25.90 5.13 -17.02
N THR A 156 -26.05 5.35 -18.31
CA THR A 156 -25.09 5.01 -19.36
C THR A 156 -23.68 5.02 -18.78
N ALA A 157 -22.99 3.87 -18.85
CA ALA A 157 -21.69 3.65 -18.22
C ALA A 157 -20.73 4.80 -18.55
N TYR A 158 -20.60 5.76 -17.64
CA TYR A 158 -19.49 6.69 -17.64
C TYR A 158 -18.30 5.88 -17.13
N GLN A 159 -17.60 5.21 -18.06
CA GLN A 159 -16.36 4.54 -17.72
C GLN A 159 -15.30 5.62 -17.52
N ASP A 160 -14.80 5.73 -16.29
CA ASP A 160 -13.51 6.35 -16.07
C ASP A 160 -12.46 5.47 -16.75
N MET A 161 -11.80 6.04 -17.75
CA MET A 161 -10.78 5.37 -18.55
C MET A 161 -9.50 6.20 -18.54
N GLU A 162 -8.38 5.53 -18.41
CA GLU A 162 -7.07 6.11 -18.64
C GLU A 162 -6.62 5.82 -20.08
N LEU A 163 -6.41 6.89 -20.86
CA LEU A 163 -5.92 6.83 -22.23
C LEU A 163 -4.47 7.33 -22.28
N THR A 164 -3.53 6.41 -22.50
CA THR A 164 -2.11 6.72 -22.72
C THR A 164 -1.80 6.79 -24.20
N ILE A 165 -1.35 7.95 -24.68
CA ILE A 165 -1.05 8.21 -26.09
C ILE A 165 0.43 8.56 -26.24
N ARG A 166 1.15 7.84 -27.08
CA ARG A 166 2.51 8.16 -27.51
C ARG A 166 2.44 8.87 -28.86
N TYR A 167 2.97 10.08 -28.96
CA TYR A 167 2.92 10.89 -30.18
C TYR A 167 4.24 11.63 -30.44
N ARG A 168 4.47 12.03 -31.70
CA ARG A 168 5.53 12.97 -32.06
C ARG A 168 5.02 14.39 -31.83
N PRO A 169 5.70 15.25 -31.06
CA PRO A 169 5.29 16.63 -30.88
C PRO A 169 5.32 17.35 -32.24
N SER A 170 4.15 17.58 -32.83
CA SER A 170 3.93 18.53 -33.90
C SER A 170 2.99 19.62 -33.37
N SER A 171 3.11 20.85 -33.90
CA SER A 171 2.28 21.97 -33.48
C SER A 171 0.80 21.58 -33.48
N GLY A 172 0.14 21.70 -32.32
CA GLY A 172 -1.31 21.51 -32.17
C GLY A 172 -1.84 20.08 -32.10
N LEU A 173 -1.01 19.02 -32.15
CA LEU A 173 -1.53 17.64 -32.11
C LEU A 173 -2.24 17.29 -30.80
N LEU A 174 -1.69 17.68 -29.65
CA LEU A 174 -2.33 17.47 -28.34
C LEU A 174 -3.69 18.18 -28.27
N GLY A 175 -3.78 19.40 -28.81
CA GLY A 175 -5.05 20.15 -28.90
C GLY A 175 -6.10 19.40 -29.72
N ARG A 176 -5.72 18.87 -30.90
CA ARG A 176 -6.62 18.07 -31.74
C ARG A 176 -7.09 16.78 -31.07
N ILE A 177 -6.19 16.11 -30.34
CA ILE A 177 -6.54 14.90 -29.56
C ILE A 177 -7.57 15.24 -28.48
N LEU A 178 -7.35 16.31 -27.71
CA LEU A 178 -8.27 16.74 -26.65
C LEU A 178 -9.63 17.17 -27.21
N GLU A 179 -9.63 17.96 -28.28
CA GLU A 179 -10.84 18.40 -28.98
C GLU A 179 -11.64 17.20 -29.49
N HIS A 180 -10.96 16.20 -30.08
CA HIS A 180 -11.60 14.98 -30.56
C HIS A 180 -12.18 14.13 -29.44
N CYS A 181 -11.46 13.95 -28.32
CA CYS A 181 -11.99 13.28 -27.14
C CYS A 181 -13.28 13.94 -26.64
N THR A 182 -13.31 15.28 -26.59
CA THR A 182 -14.52 16.02 -26.18
C THR A 182 -15.65 15.96 -27.21
N ALA A 183 -15.34 15.93 -28.51
CA ALA A 183 -16.33 15.82 -29.58
C ALA A 183 -17.04 14.45 -29.59
N VAL A 184 -16.32 13.38 -29.23
CA VAL A 184 -16.85 12.01 -29.11
C VAL A 184 -17.68 11.83 -27.82
N GLY A 185 -17.70 12.83 -26.93
CA GLY A 185 -18.52 12.82 -25.71
C GLY A 185 -17.80 12.35 -24.45
N PHE A 186 -16.46 12.30 -24.48
CA PHE A 186 -15.67 12.11 -23.27
C PHE A 186 -15.32 13.46 -22.64
N ARG A 187 -15.52 13.58 -21.33
CA ARG A 187 -14.97 14.69 -20.54
C ARG A 187 -13.54 14.35 -20.16
N VAL A 188 -12.59 15.23 -20.47
CA VAL A 188 -11.20 15.10 -20.03
C VAL A 188 -11.10 15.67 -18.62
N SER A 189 -10.86 14.80 -17.65
CA SER A 189 -10.80 15.13 -16.23
C SER A 189 -9.37 15.46 -15.78
N ASP A 190 -8.37 14.84 -16.39
CA ASP A 190 -6.95 15.08 -16.11
C ASP A 190 -6.08 14.87 -17.35
N VAL A 191 -5.00 15.65 -17.48
CA VAL A 191 -4.05 15.62 -18.59
C VAL A 191 -2.62 15.67 -18.05
N GLU A 192 -1.97 14.51 -18.00
CA GLU A 192 -0.59 14.39 -17.56
C GLU A 192 0.34 14.19 -18.77
N VAL A 193 1.16 15.20 -19.09
CA VAL A 193 2.19 15.06 -20.12
C VAL A 193 3.40 14.36 -19.50
N LEU A 194 3.58 13.08 -19.82
CA LEU A 194 4.71 12.29 -19.40
C LEU A 194 5.98 12.80 -20.10
N HIS A 195 6.65 13.73 -19.45
CA HIS A 195 8.00 14.13 -19.82
C HIS A 195 8.93 12.97 -19.46
N ARG A 196 9.77 12.55 -20.40
CA ARG A 196 10.88 11.63 -20.10
C ARG A 196 11.84 12.35 -19.15
N ARG A 197 11.55 12.30 -17.86
CA ARG A 197 12.55 12.35 -16.78
C ARG A 197 12.96 10.92 -16.50
N GLU A 198 14.25 10.73 -16.28
CA GLU A 198 14.88 9.45 -16.00
C GLU A 198 14.23 8.76 -14.80
N ASP A 199 13.43 7.71 -15.04
CA ASP A 199 13.18 6.65 -14.06
C ASP A 199 14.25 5.56 -14.23
N ALA A 200 15.51 5.98 -14.40
CA ALA A 200 16.69 5.12 -14.57
C ALA A 200 17.79 5.42 -13.53
N GLU A 201 17.43 5.98 -12.38
CA GLU A 201 18.37 6.30 -11.29
C GLU A 201 18.16 5.49 -10.00
N ASP A 202 17.39 4.39 -10.00
CA ASP A 202 17.23 3.56 -8.79
C ASP A 202 17.45 2.04 -9.01
N VAL A 203 18.03 1.65 -10.16
CA VAL A 203 18.44 0.25 -10.43
C VAL A 203 19.91 0.14 -10.86
N THR A 204 20.56 1.26 -11.21
CA THR A 204 21.92 1.30 -11.76
C THR A 204 23.05 1.18 -10.74
N ASP A 205 22.80 1.20 -9.43
CA ASP A 205 23.87 1.02 -8.44
C ASP A 205 24.15 -0.45 -8.08
N GLU A 206 23.17 -1.35 -8.21
CA GLU A 206 23.37 -2.79 -7.95
C GLU A 206 23.88 -3.54 -9.18
N GLU A 207 23.34 -3.25 -10.38
CA GLU A 207 23.80 -3.88 -11.62
C GLU A 207 25.20 -3.40 -12.04
N SER A 208 25.54 -2.11 -11.87
CA SER A 208 26.89 -1.61 -12.20
C SER A 208 27.97 -2.20 -11.27
N ARG A 209 27.62 -2.51 -10.01
CA ARG A 209 28.54 -3.21 -9.07
C ARG A 209 28.64 -4.71 -9.36
N ALA A 210 27.58 -5.33 -9.89
CA ALA A 210 27.58 -6.72 -10.32
C ALA A 210 28.33 -6.92 -11.64
N GLU A 211 28.15 -6.03 -12.62
CA GLU A 211 28.84 -6.05 -13.92
C GLU A 211 30.34 -5.73 -13.76
N ALA A 212 30.73 -4.74 -12.95
CA ALA A 212 32.15 -4.46 -12.68
C ALA A 212 32.88 -5.60 -11.92
N ARG A 213 32.12 -6.48 -11.25
CA ARG A 213 32.65 -7.71 -10.63
C ARG A 213 32.68 -8.89 -11.61
N TYR A 214 31.82 -8.89 -12.64
CA TYR A 214 31.74 -9.93 -13.67
C TYR A 214 32.75 -9.70 -14.82
N GLU A 215 32.95 -8.45 -15.25
CA GLU A 215 33.87 -8.10 -16.35
C GLU A 215 35.35 -8.27 -15.99
N ARG A 216 35.71 -8.16 -14.71
CA ARG A 216 37.10 -8.35 -14.25
C ARG A 216 37.58 -9.81 -14.32
N GLY A 217 36.70 -10.75 -14.66
CA GLY A 217 37.00 -12.19 -14.66
C GLY A 217 37.02 -12.86 -16.03
N ARG A 218 36.82 -12.14 -17.15
CA ARG A 218 36.59 -12.83 -18.45
C ARG A 218 37.04 -12.09 -19.71
N GLU A 219 38.28 -11.64 -19.75
CA GLU A 219 38.97 -11.40 -21.03
C GLU A 219 39.80 -12.65 -21.35
N PRO A 220 39.31 -13.57 -22.23
CA PRO A 220 39.65 -13.43 -23.66
C PRO A 220 38.62 -14.01 -24.67
N GLU A 221 37.33 -14.23 -24.35
CA GLU A 221 36.52 -15.23 -25.07
C GLU A 221 35.43 -14.75 -26.06
N ARG A 222 35.30 -13.47 -26.40
CA ARG A 222 34.12 -13.00 -27.18
C ARG A 222 34.41 -12.22 -28.46
N GLU A 223 35.44 -12.63 -29.19
CA GLU A 223 35.64 -12.26 -30.59
C GLU A 223 34.73 -13.06 -31.57
N ALA A 224 33.86 -13.95 -31.06
CA ALA A 224 33.16 -14.95 -31.88
C ALA A 224 31.67 -14.68 -32.20
N GLU A 225 30.98 -13.69 -31.64
CA GLU A 225 29.52 -13.49 -31.89
C GLU A 225 29.19 -12.24 -32.71
N ARG A 226 30.09 -11.93 -33.64
CA ARG A 226 29.82 -11.04 -34.77
C ARG A 226 28.94 -11.77 -35.79
N LYS A 227 27.65 -12.01 -35.50
CA LYS A 227 26.59 -12.29 -36.51
C LYS A 227 25.18 -12.46 -35.90
N GLY A 228 24.28 -11.55 -36.27
CA GLY A 228 22.85 -11.85 -36.46
C GLY A 228 21.88 -11.35 -35.39
N GLY A 229 21.04 -10.37 -35.76
CA GLY A 229 19.78 -10.07 -35.05
C GLY A 229 19.61 -8.61 -34.61
N GLY A 230 19.36 -7.69 -35.56
CA GLY A 230 18.99 -6.32 -35.22
C GLY A 230 17.57 -6.21 -34.67
N ALA A 231 17.42 -5.70 -33.45
CA ALA A 231 16.15 -5.19 -32.92
C ALA A 231 15.83 -3.81 -33.55
N PRO A 232 14.55 -3.45 -33.78
CA PRO A 232 14.21 -2.27 -34.55
C PRO A 232 14.54 -0.98 -33.78
N ALA A 233 15.25 -0.09 -34.45
CA ALA A 233 15.66 1.23 -33.98
C ALA A 233 14.45 2.06 -33.47
N GLU A 234 14.36 2.24 -32.15
CA GLU A 234 13.36 3.07 -31.49
C GLU A 234 13.69 4.56 -31.71
N ARG A 235 12.79 5.27 -32.41
CA ARG A 235 13.06 6.57 -33.06
C ARG A 235 13.04 7.74 -32.06
N ARG A 236 14.08 8.59 -32.10
CA ARG A 236 14.21 9.89 -31.38
C ARG A 236 12.97 10.79 -31.56
N GLY A 237 12.50 11.43 -30.47
CA GLY A 237 11.52 12.53 -30.50
C GLY A 237 10.05 12.19 -30.20
N SER A 238 9.77 11.12 -29.44
CA SER A 238 8.41 10.79 -28.97
C SER A 238 8.13 11.35 -27.58
N SER A 239 6.92 11.89 -27.38
CA SER A 239 6.36 12.29 -26.09
C SER A 239 5.16 11.39 -25.76
N ALA A 240 4.84 11.24 -24.49
CA ALA A 240 3.65 10.51 -24.06
C ALA A 240 2.73 11.44 -23.26
N VAL A 241 1.42 11.29 -23.44
CA VAL A 241 0.40 11.96 -22.63
C VAL A 241 -0.54 10.90 -22.07
N ARG A 242 -0.94 11.08 -20.83
CA ARG A 242 -1.94 10.28 -20.14
C ARG A 242 -3.15 11.17 -19.90
N LEU A 243 -4.32 10.71 -20.34
CA LEU A 243 -5.59 11.40 -20.19
C LEU A 243 -6.51 10.58 -19.31
N ARG A 244 -7.11 11.18 -18.29
CA ARG A 244 -8.27 10.58 -17.61
C ARG A 244 -9.54 11.08 -18.27
N LEU A 245 -10.33 10.15 -18.76
CA LEU A 245 -11.53 10.42 -19.54
C LEU A 245 -12.73 9.82 -18.81
N THR A 246 -13.81 10.60 -18.70
CA THR A 246 -15.09 10.15 -18.16
C THR A 246 -16.14 10.34 -19.24
N GLY A 247 -16.73 9.26 -19.74
CA GLY A 247 -17.67 9.36 -20.86
C GLY A 247 -18.51 8.11 -21.08
N ALA A 248 -19.65 8.31 -21.72
CA ALA A 248 -20.63 7.27 -22.03
C ALA A 248 -20.46 6.67 -23.45
N ALA A 249 -19.43 7.11 -24.19
CA ALA A 249 -19.13 6.66 -25.54
C ALA A 249 -18.22 5.41 -25.53
N ASP A 250 -18.17 4.67 -26.65
CA ASP A 250 -17.40 3.43 -26.75
C ASP A 250 -15.88 3.70 -26.67
N PRO A 251 -15.18 3.19 -25.64
CA PRO A 251 -13.73 3.30 -25.50
C PRO A 251 -12.94 2.76 -26.69
N HIS A 252 -13.41 1.64 -27.28
CA HIS A 252 -12.71 0.99 -28.39
C HIS A 252 -12.74 1.86 -29.64
N GLN A 253 -13.87 2.54 -29.88
CA GLN A 253 -14.02 3.48 -30.97
C GLN A 253 -13.10 4.69 -30.81
N LEU A 254 -12.98 5.24 -29.60
CA LEU A 254 -12.07 6.36 -29.33
C LEU A 254 -10.60 5.95 -29.55
N VAL A 255 -10.19 4.78 -29.06
CA VAL A 255 -8.82 4.28 -29.24
C VAL A 255 -8.47 4.12 -30.71
N ALA A 256 -9.37 3.55 -31.52
CA ALA A 256 -9.16 3.36 -32.95
C ALA A 256 -8.98 4.71 -33.67
N GLN A 257 -9.85 5.68 -33.40
CA GLN A 257 -9.79 7.00 -34.04
C GLN A 257 -8.55 7.81 -33.65
N VAL A 258 -8.14 7.76 -32.38
CA VAL A 258 -6.93 8.43 -31.91
C VAL A 258 -5.67 7.76 -32.48
N ALA A 259 -5.69 6.44 -32.68
CA ALA A 259 -4.57 5.70 -33.28
C ALA A 259 -4.37 6.03 -34.77
N GLU A 260 -5.42 6.44 -35.49
CA GLU A 260 -5.37 6.85 -36.89
C GLU A 260 -4.85 8.28 -37.11
N MET A 261 -4.67 9.08 -36.04
CA MET A 261 -4.20 10.46 -36.17
C MET A 261 -2.72 10.56 -36.55
N ASP A 262 -2.42 11.40 -37.54
CA ASP A 262 -1.05 11.68 -37.99
C ASP A 262 -0.15 12.15 -36.84
N GLY A 263 0.87 11.34 -36.54
CA GLY A 263 1.85 11.61 -35.49
C GLY A 263 1.63 10.80 -34.21
N VAL A 264 0.56 10.00 -34.09
CA VAL A 264 0.36 9.04 -33.00
C VAL A 264 1.05 7.71 -33.32
N PHE A 265 1.77 7.16 -32.34
CA PHE A 265 2.54 5.91 -32.48
C PHE A 265 1.93 4.74 -31.73
N ALA A 266 1.29 5.01 -30.60
CA ALA A 266 0.64 3.99 -29.78
C ALA A 266 -0.43 4.64 -28.92
N VAL A 267 -1.57 3.95 -28.79
CA VAL A 267 -2.66 4.33 -27.90
C VAL A 267 -2.97 3.11 -27.03
N ARG A 268 -3.06 3.31 -25.72
CA ARG A 268 -3.50 2.27 -24.77
C ARG A 268 -4.62 2.84 -23.92
N ALA A 269 -5.73 2.11 -23.87
CA ALA A 269 -6.84 2.35 -22.97
C ALA A 269 -6.81 1.31 -21.85
N GLN A 270 -6.94 1.76 -20.61
CA GLN A 270 -7.17 0.89 -19.46
C GLN A 270 -8.34 1.47 -18.67
N ALA A 271 -9.21 0.61 -18.12
CA ALA A 271 -10.19 1.07 -17.14
C ALA A 271 -9.43 1.78 -16.02
N ALA A 272 -9.89 2.97 -15.62
CA ALA A 272 -9.36 3.58 -14.41
C ALA A 272 -9.70 2.60 -13.28
N GLU A 273 -8.68 1.95 -12.72
CA GLU A 273 -8.89 1.10 -11.55
C GLU A 273 -9.50 2.01 -10.47
N GLU A 274 -10.75 1.75 -10.08
CA GLU A 274 -11.24 2.19 -8.79
C GLU A 274 -10.27 1.59 -7.77
N GLU A 275 -9.40 2.43 -7.19
CA GLU A 275 -8.47 2.02 -6.16
C GLU A 275 -9.29 1.41 -5.01
N ALA A 276 -9.33 0.08 -4.96
CA ALA A 276 -10.04 -0.67 -3.94
C ALA A 276 -9.42 -0.37 -2.55
N GLU A 277 -10.20 0.38 -1.78
CA GLU A 277 -10.01 0.83 -0.39
C GLU A 277 -9.45 -0.24 0.58
#